data_AF-A0A379T6Q2-F1
#
_entry.id   AF-A0A379T6Q2-F1
#
_cell.length_a   1.000
_cell.length_b   1.000
_cell.length_c   1.000
_cell.angle_alpha   90.00
_cell.angle_beta   90.00
_cell.angle_gamma   90.00
#
_symmetry.space_group_name_H-M   'P 1'
#
loop_
_entity.id
_entity.type
_entity.pdbx_description
1 polymer ?
#
loop_
_entity_poly.entity_id
_entity_poly.type
_entity_poly.pdbx_seq_one_letter_code
_entity_poly.pdbx_strand_id
1 'polypeptide(L)'
;MMVLTVMFFVFSCVLSLTPADLAAAKEQNISILSYLANHFNAPIIAWMAPIIAMIAITKSFLGHYLGAREGFNGMVIKSLRGKGKSIEINKLNKITALFMLVTTWIVATLNPSILGMIETMGGPIIAMILFLMPMYAIQKVPAMRKYSGSYQQHLRCGNRPDCHLRYFLLAVQLSPLAPHTAALLYDTTAIDAL
;
A
#
# COMPACT_ATOMS: atom_id res chain seq x y z
N MET A 1 6.60 11.17 12.97
CA MET A 1 7.53 10.38 13.83
C MET A 1 7.68 8.94 13.35
N MET A 2 6.61 8.20 13.04
CA MET A 2 6.70 6.80 12.58
C MET A 2 7.45 6.59 11.25
N VAL A 3 7.15 7.40 10.23
CA VAL A 3 7.77 7.26 8.89
C VAL A 3 9.27 7.49 8.95
N LEU A 4 9.73 8.48 9.73
CA LEU A 4 11.14 8.83 9.84
C LEU A 4 11.98 7.68 10.41
N THR A 5 11.47 7.00 11.45
CA THR A 5 12.19 5.89 12.09
C THR A 5 12.29 4.68 11.16
N VAL A 6 11.23 4.39 10.40
CA VAL A 6 11.21 3.28 9.44
C VAL A 6 12.14 3.59 8.25
N MET A 7 12.08 4.81 7.70
CA MET A 7 12.93 5.18 6.56
C MET A 7 14.41 5.16 6.95
N PHE A 8 14.76 5.67 8.14
CA PHE A 8 16.14 5.62 8.63
C PHE A 8 16.64 4.17 8.78
N PHE A 9 15.80 3.27 9.28
CA PHE A 9 16.13 1.85 9.40
C PHE A 9 16.38 1.20 8.02
N VAL A 10 15.52 1.46 7.03
CA VAL A 10 15.69 0.94 5.66
C VAL A 10 16.99 1.44 5.03
N PHE A 11 17.26 2.75 5.11
CA PHE A 11 18.51 3.31 4.59
C PHE A 11 19.75 2.72 5.29
N SER A 12 19.67 2.49 6.61
CA SER A 12 20.75 1.82 7.35
C SER A 12 21.01 0.40 6.81
N CYS A 13 19.97 -0.37 6.52
CA CYS A 13 20.10 -1.72 5.96
C CYS A 13 20.68 -1.70 4.54
N VAL A 14 20.25 -0.77 3.69
CA VAL A 14 20.74 -0.64 2.30
C VAL A 14 22.21 -0.20 2.26
N LEU A 15 22.67 0.65 3.19
CA LEU A 15 24.07 1.05 3.28
C LEU A 15 24.96 -0.05 3.88
N SER A 16 24.38 -0.99 4.65
CA SER A 16 25.10 -2.08 5.30
C SER A 16 25.17 -3.37 4.48
N LEU A 17 24.29 -3.56 3.48
CA LEU A 17 24.18 -4.78 2.68
C LEU A 17 24.55 -4.51 1.23
N THR A 18 25.25 -5.46 0.60
CA THR A 18 25.52 -5.37 -0.84
C THR A 18 24.28 -5.80 -1.64
N PRO A 19 24.13 -5.38 -2.91
CA PRO A 19 23.03 -5.87 -3.76
C PRO A 19 23.03 -7.39 -3.93
N ALA A 20 24.19 -8.05 -3.83
CA ALA A 20 24.29 -9.52 -3.86
C ALA A 20 23.66 -10.15 -2.61
N ASP A 21 23.85 -9.54 -1.43
CA ASP A 21 23.23 -10.00 -0.17
C ASP A 21 21.70 -9.89 -0.21
N LEU A 22 21.19 -8.79 -0.79
CA LEU A 22 19.75 -8.59 -0.95
C LEU A 22 19.14 -9.60 -1.92
N ALA A 23 19.86 -9.98 -2.98
CA ALA A 23 19.44 -11.02 -3.90
C ALA A 23 19.39 -12.41 -3.22
N ALA A 24 20.39 -12.73 -2.40
CA ALA A 24 20.41 -13.96 -1.61
C ALA A 24 19.26 -14.02 -0.58
N ALA A 25 18.99 -12.91 0.11
CA ALA A 25 17.85 -12.78 1.01
C ALA A 25 16.51 -12.98 0.27
N LYS A 26 16.39 -12.42 -0.95
CA LYS A 26 15.22 -12.58 -1.83
C LYS A 26 15.01 -14.05 -2.23
N GLU A 27 16.05 -14.76 -2.64
CA GLU A 27 15.95 -16.19 -2.98
C GLU A 27 15.50 -17.04 -1.78
N GLN A 28 16.00 -16.72 -0.60
CA GLN A 28 15.70 -17.46 0.63
C GLN A 28 14.33 -17.11 1.23
N ASN A 29 13.64 -16.06 0.76
CA ASN A 29 12.35 -15.59 1.30
C ASN A 29 12.38 -15.36 2.83
N ILE A 30 13.54 -14.98 3.35
CA ILE A 30 13.72 -14.61 4.75
C ILE A 30 13.73 -13.10 4.90
N SER A 31 13.38 -12.66 6.10
CA SER A 31 13.32 -11.25 6.41
C SER A 31 14.71 -10.61 6.54
N ILE A 32 14.85 -9.31 6.25
CA ILE A 32 16.19 -8.69 6.23
C ILE A 32 16.83 -8.68 7.62
N LEU A 33 16.03 -8.59 8.69
CA LEU A 33 16.54 -8.71 10.06
C LEU A 33 17.09 -10.10 10.33
N SER A 34 16.41 -11.15 9.86
CA SER A 34 16.88 -12.52 9.97
C SER A 34 18.15 -12.74 9.13
N TYR A 35 18.21 -12.17 7.92
CA TYR A 35 19.40 -12.22 7.07
C TYR A 35 20.60 -11.53 7.72
N LEU A 36 20.42 -10.30 8.22
CA LEU A 36 21.46 -9.54 8.92
C LEU A 36 21.97 -10.28 10.16
N ALA A 37 21.07 -10.87 10.95
CA ALA A 37 21.44 -11.63 12.14
C ALA A 37 22.35 -12.83 11.81
N ASN A 38 22.06 -13.53 10.72
CA ASN A 38 22.86 -14.67 10.25
C ASN A 38 24.19 -14.23 9.62
N HIS A 39 24.18 -13.16 8.83
CA HIS A 39 25.37 -12.64 8.16
C HIS A 39 26.40 -12.09 9.16
N PHE A 40 25.96 -11.36 10.19
CA PHE A 40 26.84 -10.81 11.22
C PHE A 40 27.08 -11.73 12.42
N ASN A 41 26.55 -12.96 12.42
CA ASN A 41 26.61 -13.93 13.54
C ASN A 41 26.32 -13.27 14.90
N ALA A 42 25.30 -12.42 14.97
CA ALA A 42 24.96 -11.66 16.16
C ALA A 42 23.83 -12.37 16.96
N PRO A 43 24.15 -13.20 17.97
CA PRO A 43 23.17 -14.08 18.63
C PRO A 43 22.04 -13.32 19.34
N ILE A 44 22.31 -12.10 19.80
CA ILE A 44 21.30 -11.22 20.41
C ILE A 44 20.25 -10.79 19.39
N ILE A 45 20.67 -10.46 18.16
CA ILE A 45 19.78 -10.02 17.09
C ILE A 45 18.97 -11.20 16.56
N ALA A 46 19.56 -12.40 16.48
CA ALA A 46 18.88 -13.61 16.03
C ALA A 46 17.66 -13.96 16.91
N TRP A 47 17.73 -13.71 18.22
CA TRP A 47 16.61 -13.94 19.14
C TRP A 47 15.58 -12.81 19.16
N MET A 48 16.01 -11.56 19.00
CA MET A 48 15.09 -10.42 19.00
C MET A 48 14.37 -10.21 17.66
N ALA A 49 15.01 -10.54 16.53
CA ALA A 49 14.45 -10.31 15.20
C ALA A 49 13.05 -10.91 14.99
N PRO A 50 12.79 -12.19 15.34
CA PRO A 50 11.45 -12.78 15.22
C PRO A 50 10.39 -12.09 16.10
N ILE A 51 10.78 -11.63 17.30
CA ILE A 51 9.87 -10.94 18.23
C ILE A 51 9.46 -9.59 17.65
N ILE A 52 10.42 -8.83 17.12
CA ILE A 52 10.16 -7.53 16.49
C ILE A 52 9.29 -7.72 15.24
N ALA A 53 9.60 -8.71 14.40
CA ALA A 53 8.80 -9.04 13.23
C ALA A 53 7.35 -9.38 13.60
N MET A 54 7.13 -10.21 14.64
CA MET A 54 5.78 -10.56 15.10
C MET A 54 4.96 -9.34 15.53
N ILE A 55 5.56 -8.42 16.29
CA ILE A 55 4.88 -7.19 16.75
C ILE A 55 4.56 -6.29 15.54
N ALA A 56 5.51 -6.13 14.62
CA ALA A 56 5.34 -5.32 13.42
C ALA A 56 4.20 -5.86 12.53
N ILE A 57 4.20 -7.16 12.25
CA ILE A 57 3.18 -7.83 11.44
C ILE A 57 1.81 -7.71 12.11
N THR A 58 1.70 -7.98 13.41
CA THR A 58 0.42 -7.91 14.13
C THR A 58 -0.19 -6.51 14.05
N LYS A 59 0.64 -5.48 14.19
CA LYS A 59 0.21 -4.08 14.08
C LYS A 59 -0.25 -3.72 12.67
N SER A 60 0.53 -4.10 11.66
CA SER A 60 0.19 -3.84 10.26
C SER A 60 -1.08 -4.57 9.83
N PHE A 61 -1.22 -5.83 10.28
CA PHE A 61 -2.35 -6.70 9.96
C PHE A 61 -3.69 -6.08 10.38
N LEU A 62 -3.78 -5.45 11.55
CA LEU A 62 -5.05 -4.86 12.02
C LEU A 62 -5.58 -3.78 11.08
N GLY A 63 -4.72 -2.90 10.56
CA GLY A 63 -5.11 -1.85 9.62
C GLY A 63 -5.63 -2.43 8.30
N HIS A 64 -4.90 -3.39 7.75
CA HIS A 64 -5.27 -4.06 6.50
C HIS A 64 -6.53 -4.91 6.64
N TYR A 65 -6.66 -5.64 7.75
CA TYR A 65 -7.84 -6.47 8.03
C TYR A 65 -9.10 -5.63 8.17
N LEU A 66 -9.06 -4.51 8.90
CA LEU A 66 -10.21 -3.62 9.05
C LEU A 66 -10.59 -3.00 7.70
N GLY A 67 -9.63 -2.51 6.93
CA GLY A 67 -9.88 -1.93 5.60
C GLY A 67 -10.44 -2.95 4.60
N ALA A 68 -9.86 -4.15 4.55
CA ALA A 68 -10.33 -5.24 3.69
C ALA A 68 -11.74 -5.70 4.08
N ARG A 69 -12.03 -5.79 5.38
CA ARG A 69 -13.35 -6.18 5.89
C ARG A 69 -14.41 -5.17 5.52
N GLU A 70 -14.14 -3.89 5.71
CA GLU A 70 -15.07 -2.83 5.34
C GLU A 70 -15.29 -2.77 3.82
N GLY A 71 -14.21 -2.87 3.03
CA GLY A 71 -14.28 -2.89 1.56
C GLY A 71 -15.08 -4.08 1.03
N PHE A 72 -14.81 -5.28 1.54
CA PHE A 72 -15.51 -6.51 1.13
C PHE A 72 -16.99 -6.49 1.53
N ASN A 73 -17.29 -6.13 2.78
CA ASN A 73 -18.67 -6.00 3.25
C ASN A 73 -19.44 -4.96 2.42
N GLY A 74 -18.82 -3.81 2.12
CA GLY A 74 -19.41 -2.76 1.29
C GLY A 74 -19.74 -3.24 -0.13
N MET A 75 -18.83 -4.00 -0.76
CA MET A 75 -19.08 -4.62 -2.07
C MET A 75 -20.23 -5.63 -2.03
N VAL A 76 -20.26 -6.50 -1.03
CA VAL A 76 -21.31 -7.53 -0.89
C VAL A 76 -22.68 -6.89 -0.63
N ILE A 77 -22.77 -5.91 0.27
CA ILE A 77 -24.01 -5.18 0.56
C ILE A 77 -24.53 -4.46 -0.70
N LYS A 78 -23.64 -3.79 -1.45
CA LYS A 78 -24.02 -3.10 -2.70
C LYS A 78 -24.55 -4.08 -3.75
N SER A 79 -23.92 -5.25 -3.88
CA SER A 79 -24.35 -6.32 -4.80
C SER A 79 -25.71 -6.92 -4.40
N LEU A 80 -25.93 -7.16 -3.09
CA LEU A 80 -27.18 -7.69 -2.55
C LEU A 80 -28.35 -6.71 -2.66
N ARG A 81 -28.09 -5.41 -2.43
CA ARG A 81 -29.09 -4.34 -2.61
C ARG A 81 -29.56 -4.26 -4.08
N GLY A 82 -28.66 -4.47 -5.03
CA GLY A 82 -29.00 -4.60 -6.45
C GLY A 82 -29.89 -5.80 -6.79
N LYS A 83 -29.94 -6.81 -5.91
CA LYS A 83 -30.79 -8.02 -6.03
C LYS A 83 -32.00 -8.00 -5.07
N GLY A 84 -32.26 -6.88 -4.40
CA GLY A 84 -33.39 -6.73 -3.47
C GLY A 84 -33.30 -7.54 -2.17
N LYS A 85 -32.14 -8.12 -1.84
CA LYS A 85 -31.94 -8.89 -0.62
C LYS A 85 -31.10 -8.11 0.39
N SER A 86 -31.44 -8.18 1.67
CA SER A 86 -30.63 -7.70 2.78
C SER A 86 -30.08 -8.87 3.57
N ILE A 87 -28.84 -8.74 4.06
CA ILE A 87 -28.20 -9.71 4.95
C ILE A 87 -27.84 -8.98 6.25
N GLU A 88 -27.98 -9.69 7.37
CA GLU A 88 -27.57 -9.21 8.68
C GLU A 88 -26.05 -8.98 8.74
N ILE A 89 -25.63 -7.84 9.28
CA ILE A 89 -24.23 -7.43 9.35
C ILE A 89 -23.36 -8.43 10.12
N ASN A 90 -23.88 -9.07 11.17
CA ASN A 90 -23.09 -10.06 11.93
C ASN A 90 -22.82 -11.35 11.16
N LYS A 91 -23.81 -11.83 10.38
CA LYS A 91 -23.61 -12.97 9.48
C LYS A 91 -22.61 -12.62 8.38
N LEU A 92 -22.73 -11.43 7.80
CA LEU A 92 -21.79 -10.96 6.80
C LEU A 92 -20.35 -10.87 7.36
N ASN A 93 -20.18 -10.30 8.56
CA ASN A 93 -18.88 -10.23 9.23
C ASN A 93 -18.28 -11.61 9.49
N LYS A 94 -19.07 -12.60 9.92
CA LYS A 94 -18.59 -13.97 10.11
C LYS A 94 -18.15 -14.61 8.80
N ILE A 95 -18.94 -14.45 7.73
CA ILE A 95 -18.60 -14.98 6.40
C ILE A 95 -17.33 -14.33 5.88
N THR A 96 -17.21 -13.01 5.99
CA THR A 96 -16.03 -12.25 5.57
C THR A 96 -14.79 -12.67 6.36
N ALA A 97 -14.89 -12.82 7.68
CA ALA A 97 -13.78 -13.28 8.50
C ALA A 97 -13.36 -14.72 8.16
N LEU A 98 -14.32 -15.62 7.95
CA LEU A 98 -14.06 -16.99 7.52
C LEU A 98 -13.37 -17.03 6.15
N PHE A 99 -13.85 -16.23 5.20
CA PHE A 99 -13.27 -16.11 3.87
C PHE A 99 -11.82 -15.63 3.93
N MET A 100 -11.54 -14.58 4.71
CA MET A 100 -10.16 -14.09 4.91
C MET A 100 -9.27 -15.14 5.58
N LEU A 101 -9.77 -15.86 6.59
CA LEU A 101 -8.99 -16.89 7.28
C LEU A 101 -8.64 -18.04 6.33
N VAL A 102 -9.62 -18.57 5.58
CA VAL A 102 -9.41 -19.68 4.64
C VAL A 102 -8.47 -19.29 3.51
N THR A 103 -8.64 -18.10 2.94
CA THR A 103 -7.75 -17.61 1.86
C THR A 103 -6.32 -17.41 2.36
N THR A 104 -6.11 -16.78 3.52
CA THR A 104 -4.79 -16.63 4.12
C THR A 104 -4.16 -17.97 4.49
N TRP A 105 -4.94 -18.93 5.00
CA TRP A 105 -4.45 -20.29 5.26
C TRP A 105 -3.91 -20.93 3.98
N ILE A 106 -4.71 -20.93 2.90
CA ILE A 106 -4.31 -21.53 1.62
C ILE A 106 -3.01 -20.91 1.14
N VAL A 107 -2.90 -19.57 1.17
CA VAL A 107 -1.67 -18.86 0.78
C VAL A 107 -0.49 -19.26 1.67
N ALA A 108 -0.67 -19.34 2.99
CA ALA A 108 0.39 -19.76 3.92
C ALA A 108 0.84 -21.21 3.68
N THR A 109 -0.06 -22.10 3.25
CA THR A 109 0.27 -23.50 2.96
C THR A 109 1.02 -23.67 1.64
N LEU A 110 0.69 -22.85 0.65
CA LEU A 110 1.36 -22.87 -0.66
C LEU A 110 2.74 -22.20 -0.63
N ASN A 111 3.05 -21.46 0.43
CA ASN A 111 4.29 -20.71 0.65
C ASN A 111 4.81 -19.99 -0.62
N PRO A 112 3.98 -19.18 -1.31
CA PRO A 112 4.44 -18.42 -2.46
C PRO A 112 5.42 -17.33 -2.01
N SER A 113 6.38 -16.97 -2.87
CA SER A 113 7.30 -15.89 -2.57
C SER A 113 6.56 -14.57 -2.34
N ILE A 114 6.75 -13.96 -1.17
CA ILE A 114 6.10 -12.69 -0.79
C ILE A 114 6.47 -11.59 -1.79
N LEU A 115 7.76 -11.53 -2.17
CA LEU A 115 8.25 -10.54 -3.13
C LEU A 115 7.63 -10.70 -4.53
N GLY A 116 7.47 -11.94 -4.98
CA GLY A 116 6.79 -12.24 -6.25
C GLY A 116 5.32 -11.81 -6.22
N MET A 117 4.63 -11.92 -5.09
CA MET A 117 3.25 -11.46 -4.94
C MET A 117 3.15 -9.93 -5.05
N ILE A 118 4.11 -9.21 -4.45
CA ILE A 118 4.17 -7.75 -4.52
C ILE A 118 4.49 -7.28 -5.94
N GLU A 119 5.47 -7.90 -6.60
CA GLU A 119 5.88 -7.53 -7.97
C GLU A 119 4.76 -7.83 -8.98
N THR A 120 4.16 -9.02 -8.93
CA THR A 120 3.21 -9.48 -9.96
C THR A 120 1.77 -9.01 -9.74
N MET A 121 1.31 -8.89 -8.49
CA MET A 121 -0.05 -8.45 -8.18
C MET A 121 -0.06 -7.05 -7.56
N GLY A 122 0.78 -6.79 -6.57
CA GLY A 122 0.85 -5.51 -5.89
C GLY A 122 1.16 -4.36 -6.86
N GLY A 123 2.18 -4.51 -7.69
CA GLY A 123 2.61 -3.50 -8.67
C GLY A 123 1.47 -3.05 -9.61
N PRO A 124 0.85 -3.97 -10.37
CA PRO A 124 -0.27 -3.61 -11.26
C PRO A 124 -1.48 -3.02 -10.52
N ILE A 125 -1.86 -3.58 -9.36
CA ILE A 125 -3.02 -3.08 -8.59
C ILE A 125 -2.75 -1.66 -8.10
N ILE A 126 -1.57 -1.41 -7.53
CA ILE A 126 -1.17 -0.08 -7.07
C ILE A 126 -1.10 0.90 -8.24
N ALA A 127 -0.52 0.50 -9.38
CA ALA A 127 -0.48 1.34 -10.57
C ALA A 127 -1.88 1.70 -11.07
N MET A 128 -2.81 0.75 -11.09
CA MET A 128 -4.21 1.03 -11.44
C MET A 128 -4.87 1.99 -10.44
N ILE A 129 -4.66 1.81 -9.14
CA ILE A 129 -5.27 2.70 -8.13
C ILE A 129 -4.64 4.10 -8.17
N LEU A 130 -3.32 4.22 -8.34
CA LEU A 130 -2.63 5.51 -8.32
C LEU A 130 -2.75 6.29 -9.63
N PHE A 131 -2.72 5.62 -10.79
CA PHE A 131 -2.73 6.30 -12.08
C PHE A 131 -4.11 6.25 -12.76
N LEU A 132 -4.78 5.10 -12.74
CA LEU A 132 -6.02 4.91 -13.49
C LEU A 132 -7.24 5.48 -12.74
N MET A 133 -7.33 5.28 -11.42
CA MET A 133 -8.46 5.78 -10.63
C MET A 133 -8.56 7.33 -10.67
N PRO A 134 -7.50 8.13 -10.48
CA PRO A 134 -7.61 9.58 -10.53
C PRO A 134 -7.92 10.09 -11.94
N MET A 135 -7.30 9.48 -12.96
CA MET A 135 -7.53 9.85 -14.36
C MET A 135 -8.99 9.59 -14.78
N TYR A 136 -9.55 8.44 -14.39
CA TYR A 136 -10.95 8.10 -14.62
C TYR A 136 -11.91 9.03 -13.83
N ALA A 137 -11.57 9.35 -12.58
CA ALA A 137 -12.38 10.20 -11.72
C ALA A 137 -12.52 11.63 -12.28
N ILE A 138 -11.45 12.19 -12.86
CA ILE A 138 -11.46 13.49 -13.52
C ILE A 138 -12.44 13.52 -14.71
N GLN A 139 -12.53 12.43 -15.49
CA GLN A 139 -13.43 12.35 -16.65
C GLN A 139 -14.90 12.12 -16.25
N LYS A 140 -15.14 11.31 -15.21
CA LYS A 140 -16.50 10.90 -14.82
C LYS A 140 -17.19 11.87 -13.87
N VAL A 141 -16.44 12.55 -13.00
CA VAL A 141 -17.02 13.43 -11.98
C VAL A 141 -17.05 14.89 -12.48
N PRO A 142 -18.23 15.49 -12.70
CA PRO A 142 -18.34 16.84 -13.27
C PRO A 142 -17.69 17.92 -12.40
N ALA A 143 -17.61 17.72 -11.08
CA ALA A 143 -16.92 18.61 -10.15
C ALA A 143 -15.38 18.59 -10.27
N MET A 144 -14.80 17.55 -10.87
CA MET A 144 -13.34 17.38 -11.04
C MET A 144 -12.85 17.67 -12.47
N ARG A 145 -13.77 17.88 -13.44
CA ARG A 145 -13.45 18.38 -14.79
C ARG A 145 -12.76 19.75 -14.80
N LYS A 146 -12.81 20.50 -13.70
CA LYS A 146 -12.00 21.72 -13.52
C LYS A 146 -10.49 21.45 -13.43
N TYR A 147 -10.05 20.20 -13.34
CA TYR A 147 -8.64 19.81 -13.35
C TYR A 147 -8.24 18.99 -14.59
N SER A 148 -9.19 18.71 -15.51
CA SER A 148 -8.87 18.11 -16.81
C SER A 148 -8.34 19.19 -17.74
N GLY A 149 -7.02 19.21 -18.00
CA GLY A 149 -6.36 19.84 -19.15
C GLY A 149 -6.87 21.21 -19.64
N SER A 150 -5.95 22.18 -19.61
CA SER A 150 -5.91 23.57 -20.09
C SER A 150 -6.80 24.07 -21.23
N TYR A 151 -7.51 23.24 -22.01
CA TYR A 151 -8.33 23.73 -23.12
C TYR A 151 -9.63 24.41 -22.65
N GLN A 152 -10.25 23.91 -21.58
CA GLN A 152 -11.48 24.50 -21.03
C GLN A 152 -11.20 25.74 -20.15
N GLN A 153 -9.95 25.90 -19.69
CA GLN A 153 -9.55 26.98 -18.77
C GLN A 153 -8.89 28.17 -19.48
N HIS A 154 -8.39 28.00 -20.70
CA HIS A 154 -7.98 29.10 -21.56
C HIS A 154 -9.13 30.07 -21.88
N LEU A 155 -10.38 29.58 -21.93
CA LEU A 155 -11.57 30.44 -22.07
C LEU A 155 -11.96 31.20 -20.79
N ARG A 156 -11.41 30.85 -19.61
CA ARG A 156 -11.70 31.52 -18.33
C ARG A 156 -10.55 32.38 -17.77
N CYS A 157 -9.30 32.11 -18.16
CA CYS A 157 -8.15 32.98 -17.86
C CYS A 157 -7.73 33.71 -19.15
N GLY A 158 -8.42 34.80 -19.50
CA GLY A 158 -7.91 35.72 -20.51
C GLY A 158 -6.58 36.33 -20.06
N ASN A 159 -5.54 36.15 -20.88
CA ASN A 159 -4.21 36.78 -20.92
C ASN A 159 -3.60 37.42 -19.64
N ARG A 160 -3.85 36.85 -18.44
CA ARG A 160 -3.21 37.31 -17.19
C ARG A 160 -2.02 36.41 -16.84
N PRO A 161 -0.79 36.97 -16.70
CA PRO A 161 0.41 36.20 -16.37
C PRO A 161 0.35 35.56 -14.96
N ASP A 162 -0.51 36.07 -14.06
CA ASP A 162 -0.72 35.53 -12.72
C ASP A 162 -1.37 34.14 -12.70
N CYS A 163 -2.04 33.75 -13.80
CA CYS A 163 -2.73 32.46 -13.86
C CYS A 163 -1.71 31.31 -14.01
N HIS A 164 -0.62 31.49 -14.78
CA HIS A 164 0.37 30.43 -15.01
C HIS A 164 1.15 30.00 -13.75
N LEU A 165 1.56 30.95 -12.92
CA LEU A 165 2.33 30.67 -11.70
C LEU A 165 1.46 30.00 -10.62
N ARG A 166 0.19 30.40 -10.55
CA ARG A 166 -0.81 29.74 -9.69
C ARG A 166 -1.11 28.32 -10.16
N TYR A 167 -1.11 28.04 -11.47
CA TYR A 167 -1.33 26.68 -11.99
C TYR A 167 -0.21 25.71 -11.67
N PHE A 168 1.05 26.12 -11.81
CA PHE A 168 2.18 25.27 -11.45
C PHE A 168 2.19 24.98 -9.95
N LEU A 169 1.93 26.00 -9.12
CA LEU A 169 1.76 25.84 -7.68
C LEU A 169 0.53 24.97 -7.32
N LEU A 170 -0.59 25.08 -8.04
CA LEU A 170 -1.77 24.26 -7.79
C LEU A 170 -1.59 22.82 -8.25
N ALA A 171 -0.84 22.54 -9.32
CA ALA A 171 -0.51 21.18 -9.74
C ALA A 171 0.44 20.49 -8.73
N VAL A 172 1.37 21.26 -8.15
CA VAL A 172 2.23 20.80 -7.06
C VAL A 172 1.43 20.68 -5.74
N GLN A 173 0.46 21.57 -5.46
CA GLN A 173 -0.39 21.50 -4.25
C GLN A 173 -1.57 20.52 -4.35
N LEU A 174 -2.09 20.20 -5.54
CA LEU A 174 -3.05 19.09 -5.76
C LEU A 174 -2.36 17.72 -5.76
N SER A 175 -1.06 17.69 -5.53
CA SER A 175 -0.31 16.52 -5.08
C SER A 175 -0.11 16.51 -3.55
N PRO A 176 -1.12 16.74 -2.67
CA PRO A 176 -0.90 16.62 -1.23
C PRO A 176 -0.80 15.14 -0.80
N LEU A 177 -1.02 14.20 -1.73
CA LEU A 177 -0.79 12.77 -1.54
C LEU A 177 0.66 12.34 -1.88
N ALA A 178 1.51 13.21 -2.44
CA ALA A 178 2.87 12.78 -2.79
C ALA A 178 3.75 12.44 -1.57
N PRO A 179 3.76 13.18 -0.43
CA PRO A 179 4.56 12.78 0.72
C PRO A 179 3.80 11.88 1.72
N HIS A 180 2.47 11.97 1.81
CA HIS A 180 1.69 11.23 2.83
C HIS A 180 1.19 9.85 2.37
N THR A 181 0.95 9.62 1.07
CA THR A 181 0.68 8.26 0.55
C THR A 181 1.93 7.54 0.11
N ALA A 182 3.01 8.25 -0.27
CA ALA A 182 4.32 7.61 -0.36
C ALA A 182 4.78 7.09 1.01
N ALA A 183 4.46 7.80 2.10
CA ALA A 183 4.71 7.31 3.46
C ALA A 183 3.93 6.04 3.82
N LEU A 184 2.67 5.90 3.37
CA LEU A 184 1.86 4.69 3.60
C LEU A 184 2.26 3.52 2.67
N LEU A 185 2.77 3.82 1.48
CA LEU A 185 3.27 2.83 0.52
C LEU A 185 4.70 2.37 0.83
N TYR A 186 5.54 3.23 1.42
CA TYR A 186 6.80 2.81 2.03
C TYR A 186 6.58 2.07 3.35
N ASP A 187 5.47 2.31 4.08
CA ASP A 187 5.09 1.51 5.26
C ASP A 187 4.76 0.06 4.86
N THR A 188 4.29 -0.19 3.64
CA THR A 188 4.01 -1.57 3.17
C THR A 188 5.26 -2.23 2.60
N THR A 189 6.04 -1.54 1.76
CA THR A 189 7.29 -2.13 1.22
C THR A 189 8.42 -2.25 2.26
N ALA A 190 8.40 -1.47 3.35
CA ALA A 190 9.40 -1.58 4.42
C ALA A 190 9.07 -2.62 5.50
N ILE A 191 7.80 -3.01 5.65
CA ILE A 191 7.41 -4.11 6.54
C ILE A 191 7.72 -5.46 5.91
N ASP A 192 7.70 -5.57 4.58
CA ASP A 192 8.05 -6.79 3.85
C ASP A 192 9.56 -7.04 3.75
N ALA A 193 10.38 -6.08 4.22
CA ALA A 193 11.82 -6.21 4.38
C ALA A 193 12.23 -6.48 5.84
N LEU A 194 11.32 -6.71 6.78
CA LEU A 194 11.66 -6.91 8.20
C LEU A 194 11.27 -8.29 8.71
#